data_AF-A0A968EYN4-F1
#
_entry.id   AF-A0A968EYN4-F1
#
_cell.length_a   1.000
_cell.length_b   1.000
_cell.length_c   1.000
_cell.angle_alpha   90.00
_cell.angle_beta   90.00
_cell.angle_gamma   90.00
#
_symmetry.space_group_name_H-M   'P 1'
#
loop_
_entity.id
_entity.type
_entity.pdbx_description
1 polymer ?
#
loop_
_entity_poly.entity_id
_entity_poly.type
_entity_poly.pdbx_seq_one_letter_code
_entity_poly.pdbx_strand_id
1 'polypeptide(L)'
;IGYMPQRFSLYQDLSVEQNLRFFAELFQVPTGEREKRLEQLYQFSKLGPFKKRLAGALSGGMKQKLALSCALIHTPDILVLDEPTYC
;
A
#
# COMPACT_ATOMS: atom_id res chain seq x y z
N ILE A 1 19.43 9.74 0.58
CA ILE A 1 18.89 9.57 -0.79
C ILE A 1 17.74 8.55 -0.69
N GLY A 2 16.50 9.01 -0.70
CA GLY A 2 15.33 8.12 -0.72
C GLY A 2 14.99 7.79 -2.16
N TYR A 3 15.45 6.64 -2.65
CA TYR A 3 15.18 6.20 -4.02
C TYR A 3 13.78 5.57 -4.03
N MET A 4 12.83 6.22 -4.70
CA MET A 4 11.47 5.71 -4.82
C MET A 4 11.34 4.94 -6.13
N PRO A 5 11.23 3.60 -6.11
CA PRO A 5 11.09 2.83 -7.34
C PRO A 5 9.75 3.18 -8.01
N GLN A 6 9.79 3.51 -9.30
CA GLN A 6 8.64 3.80 -10.18
C GLN A 6 7.61 2.65 -10.33
N ARG A 7 7.71 1.59 -9.53
CA ARG A 7 6.73 0.49 -9.53
C ARG A 7 5.96 0.51 -8.22
N PHE A 8 4.63 0.44 -8.32
CA PHE A 8 3.67 0.07 -7.28
C PHE A 8 3.87 -1.38 -6.77
N SER A 9 5.13 -1.80 -6.61
CA SER A 9 5.50 -3.10 -6.08
C SER A 9 5.55 -2.99 -4.56
N LEU A 10 4.71 -3.77 -3.89
CA LEU A 10 4.75 -3.94 -2.44
C LEU A 10 6.17 -4.23 -1.99
N TYR A 11 6.59 -3.60 -0.91
CA TYR A 11 7.87 -3.88 -0.28
C TYR A 11 7.76 -5.21 0.44
N GLN A 12 8.35 -6.26 -0.15
CA GLN A 12 8.24 -7.63 0.35
C GLN A 12 8.93 -7.81 1.71
N ASP A 13 9.94 -7.00 1.98
CA ASP A 13 10.71 -6.97 3.22
C ASP A 13 10.03 -6.16 4.33
N LEU A 14 8.94 -5.45 4.01
CA LEU A 14 8.13 -4.72 4.97
C LEU A 14 6.90 -5.54 5.37
N SER A 15 6.44 -5.37 6.60
CA SER A 15 5.17 -5.93 7.05
C SER A 15 3.98 -5.30 6.31
N VAL A 16 2.81 -5.95 6.40
CA VAL A 16 1.55 -5.38 5.90
C VAL A 16 1.32 -3.98 6.47
N GLU A 17 1.54 -3.81 7.77
CA GLU A 17 1.39 -2.53 8.44
C GLU A 17 2.41 -1.50 7.97
N GLN A 18 3.68 -1.88 7.88
CA GLN A 18 4.74 -0.97 7.42
C GLN A 18 4.52 -0.53 5.98
N ASN A 19 4.07 -1.43 5.11
CA ASN A 19 3.68 -1.06 3.74
C ASN A 19 2.58 0.00 3.77
N LEU A 20 1.47 -0.26 4.44
CA LEU A 20 0.35 0.68 4.46
C LEU A 20 0.71 2.02 5.10
N ARG A 21 1.50 2.03 6.18
CA ARG A 21 2.01 3.27 6.80
C ARG A 21 2.93 4.03 5.85
N PHE A 22 3.85 3.33 5.17
CA PHE A 22 4.76 3.94 4.20
C PHE A 22 3.99 4.57 3.04
N PHE A 23 3.01 3.86 2.48
CA PHE A 23 2.15 4.43 1.44
C PHE A 23 1.31 5.61 1.97
N ALA A 24 0.78 5.54 3.20
CA ALA A 24 0.06 6.67 3.80
C ALA A 24 0.94 7.93 3.94
N GLU A 25 2.21 7.77 4.34
CA GLU A 25 3.17 8.86 4.43
C GLU A 25 3.57 9.41 3.07
N LEU A 26 3.82 8.51 2.12
CA LEU A 26 4.14 8.85 0.76
C LEU A 26 3.03 9.69 0.11
N PHE A 27 1.78 9.33 0.38
CA PHE A 27 0.59 10.04 -0.09
C PHE A 27 0.14 11.19 0.82
N GLN A 28 0.97 11.57 1.81
CA GLN A 28 0.72 12.71 2.70
C GLN A 28 -0.61 12.64 3.46
N VAL A 29 -1.09 11.44 3.78
CA VAL A 29 -2.32 11.26 4.58
C VAL A 29 -2.11 11.87 5.97
N PRO A 30 -3.00 12.79 6.42
CA PRO A 30 -2.90 13.43 7.72
C PRO A 30 -2.81 12.42 8.86
N THR A 31 -1.89 12.63 9.80
CA THR A 31 -1.61 11.68 10.89
C THR A 31 -2.85 11.37 11.74
N GLY A 32 -3.75 12.36 11.90
CA GLY A 32 -5.02 12.18 12.62
C GLY A 32 -6.05 11.30 11.88
N GLU A 33 -5.98 11.22 10.55
CA GLU A 33 -6.87 10.38 9.73
C GLU A 33 -6.23 9.04 9.34
N ARG A 34 -4.90 8.95 9.46
CA ARG A 34 -4.11 7.79 9.06
C ARG A 34 -4.51 6.52 9.79
N GLU A 35 -4.56 6.55 11.13
CA GLU A 35 -4.93 5.36 11.91
C GLU A 35 -6.33 4.86 11.56
N LYS A 36 -7.29 5.78 11.41
CA LYS A 36 -8.67 5.46 11.03
C LYS A 36 -8.74 4.83 9.63
N ARG A 37 -8.04 5.41 8.65
CA ARG A 37 -7.95 4.85 7.28
C ARG A 37 -7.27 3.48 7.27
N LEU A 38 -6.17 3.33 8.00
CA LEU A 38 -5.47 2.05 8.15
C LEU A 38 -6.41 0.99 8.71
N GLU A 39 -7.16 1.32 9.75
CA GLU A 39 -8.14 0.41 10.35
C GLU A 39 -9.23 -0.01 9.36
N GLN A 40 -9.79 0.93 8.60
CA GLN A 40 -10.75 0.65 7.53
C GLN A 40 -10.14 -0.27 6.45
N LEU A 41 -8.90 -0.02 6.03
CA LEU A 41 -8.20 -0.82 5.04
C LEU A 41 -7.87 -2.23 5.55
N TYR A 42 -7.57 -2.39 6.84
CA TYR A 42 -7.36 -3.70 7.45
C TYR A 42 -8.65 -4.53 7.48
N GLN A 43 -9.79 -3.90 7.78
CA GLN A 43 -11.09 -4.55 7.74
C GLN A 43 -11.47 -4.94 6.31
N PHE A 44 -11.26 -4.03 5.35
CA PHE A 44 -11.54 -4.26 3.93
C PHE A 44 -10.70 -5.39 3.33
N SER A 45 -9.37 -5.36 3.54
CA SER A 45 -8.46 -6.37 3.01
C SER A 45 -8.51 -7.71 3.75
N LYS A 46 -9.17 -7.76 4.93
CA LYS A 46 -9.12 -8.89 5.88
C LYS A 46 -7.68 -9.25 6.27
N LEU A 47 -6.74 -8.31 6.19
CA LEU A 47 -5.33 -8.49 6.57
C LEU A 47 -5.07 -8.12 8.03
N GLY A 48 -6.10 -7.74 8.79
CA GLY A 48 -6.01 -7.45 10.23
C GLY A 48 -5.20 -8.45 11.08
N PRO A 49 -5.40 -9.78 10.96
CA PRO A 49 -4.60 -10.75 11.71
C PRO A 49 -3.16 -10.92 11.18
N PHE A 50 -2.87 -10.42 9.97
CA PHE A 50 -1.58 -10.55 9.30
C PHE A 50 -0.76 -9.23 9.28
N LYS A 51 -1.15 -8.23 10.07
CA LYS A 51 -0.49 -6.89 10.13
C LYS A 51 1.03 -6.97 10.30
N LYS A 52 1.50 -7.87 11.16
CA LYS A 52 2.94 -8.06 11.48
C LYS A 52 3.66 -8.99 10.50
N ARG A 53 2.94 -9.65 9.59
CA ARG A 53 3.53 -10.58 8.63
C ARG A 53 4.17 -9.80 7.48
N LEU A 54 5.33 -10.27 7.03
CA LEU A 54 6.01 -9.71 5.86
C LEU A 54 5.14 -9.84 4.62
N ALA A 55 5.07 -8.78 3.82
CA ALA A 55 4.31 -8.80 2.56
C ALA A 55 4.84 -9.89 1.61
N GLY A 56 6.14 -10.18 1.64
CA GLY A 56 6.76 -11.28 0.90
C GLY A 56 6.19 -12.67 1.26
N ALA A 57 5.84 -12.87 2.52
CA ALA A 57 5.32 -14.13 3.08
C ALA A 57 3.80 -14.30 2.93
N LEU A 58 3.13 -13.39 2.21
CA LEU A 58 1.71 -13.45 1.87
C LEU A 58 1.48 -14.28 0.61
N SER A 59 0.31 -14.92 0.51
CA SER A 59 -0.13 -15.54 -0.74
C SER A 59 -0.37 -14.48 -1.83
N GLY A 60 -0.34 -14.88 -3.11
CA GLY A 60 -0.56 -13.96 -4.22
C GLY A 60 -1.84 -13.12 -4.09
N GLY A 61 -2.95 -13.75 -3.69
CA GLY A 61 -4.22 -13.04 -3.46
C GLY A 61 -4.18 -12.06 -2.28
N MET A 62 -3.40 -12.36 -1.23
CA MET A 62 -3.20 -11.44 -0.10
C MET A 62 -2.32 -10.25 -0.50
N LYS A 63 -1.30 -10.49 -1.32
CA LYS A 63 -0.49 -9.42 -1.93
C LYS A 63 -1.37 -8.51 -2.79
N GLN A 64 -2.27 -9.07 -3.60
CA GLN A 64 -3.19 -8.28 -4.42
C GLN A 64 -4.15 -7.42 -3.58
N LYS A 65 -4.67 -7.96 -2.46
CA LYS A 65 -5.48 -7.19 -1.51
C LYS A 65 -4.69 -6.07 -0.83
N LEU A 66 -3.43 -6.33 -0.45
CA LEU A 66 -2.56 -5.31 0.13
C LEU A 66 -2.28 -4.20 -0.87
N ALA A 67 -1.95 -4.54 -2.12
CA ALA A 67 -1.74 -3.57 -3.19
C ALA A 67 -2.99 -2.71 -3.44
N LEU A 68 -4.17 -3.34 -3.45
CA LEU A 68 -5.44 -2.63 -3.55
C LEU A 68 -5.66 -1.69 -2.36
N SER A 69 -5.38 -2.11 -1.13
CA SER A 69 -5.46 -1.24 0.05
C SER A 69 -4.49 -0.06 -0.01
N CYS A 70 -3.27 -0.27 -0.50
CA CYS A 70 -2.30 0.80 -0.72
C CYS A 70 -2.77 1.79 -1.81
N ALA A 71 -3.44 1.31 -2.86
CA ALA A 71 -4.05 2.19 -3.87
C ALA A 71 -5.22 2.99 -3.28
N LEU A 72 -6.04 2.36 -2.43
CA LEU A 72 -7.21 3.00 -1.81
C LEU A 72 -6.86 3.99 -0.69
N ILE A 73 -5.64 3.93 -0.13
CA ILE A 73 -5.25 4.80 0.99
C ILE A 73 -5.22 6.28 0.63
N HIS A 74 -4.99 6.60 -0.64
CA HIS A 74 -4.72 7.96 -1.10
C HIS A 74 -5.80 8.59 -1.94
N THR A 75 -6.93 7.90 -2.20
CA THR A 75 -8.04 8.42 -3.03
C THR A 75 -7.53 9.32 -4.16
N PRO A 76 -6.71 8.79 -5.10
CA PRO A 76 -6.22 9.63 -6.18
C PRO A 76 -7.38 10.07 -7.05
N ASP A 77 -7.51 11.37 -7.31
CA ASP A 77 -8.37 11.89 -8.38
C ASP A 77 -7.81 11.49 -9.77
N ILE A 78 -6.52 11.14 -9.86
CA ILE A 78 -5.85 10.82 -11.13
C ILE A 78 -4.86 9.67 -10.93
N LEU A 79 -5.22 8.51 -11.48
CA LEU A 79 -4.32 7.38 -11.73
C LEU A 79 -3.65 7.62 -13.10
N VAL A 80 -2.45 8.21 -13.13
CA VAL A 80 -1.65 8.24 -14.37
C VAL A 80 -0.99 6.88 -14.54
N LEU A 81 -1.65 6.01 -15.30
CA LEU A 81 -1.02 4.88 -15.97
C LEU A 81 -0.26 5.45 -17.17
N ASP A 82 1.00 5.81 -16.99
CA ASP A 82 1.86 6.05 -18.16
C ASP A 82 2.37 4.68 -18.61
N GLU A 83 1.72 4.10 -19.62
CA GLU A 83 2.34 3.03 -20.40
C GLU A 83 3.58 3.61 -21.09
N PRO A 84 4.75 2.94 -21.07
CA PRO A 84 5.83 3.32 -21.96
C PRO A 84 5.46 2.86 -23.37
N THR A 85 4.66 3.69 -24.04
CA THR A 85 4.39 3.56 -25.46
C THR A 85 5.43 4.40 -26.21
N TYR A 86 6.44 3.69 -26.74
CA TYR A 86 7.44 4.05 -27.75
C TYR A 86 8.58 5.04 -27.41
N CYS A 87 9.81 4.51 -27.36
CA CYS A 87 10.83 4.69 -28.40
C CYS A 87 11.82 3.51 -28.37
#